data_AF-A0A2Z5PKA4-F1
#
_entry.id   AF-A0A2Z5PKA4-F1
#
_cell.length_a   1.000
_cell.length_b   1.000
_cell.length_c   1.000
_cell.angle_alpha   90.00
_cell.angle_beta   90.00
_cell.angle_gamma   90.00
#
_symmetry.space_group_name_H-M   'P 1'
#
loop_
_entity.id
_entity.type
_entity.pdbx_description
1 polymer ?
#
loop_
_entity_poly.entity_id
_entity_poly.type
_entity_poly.pdbx_seq_one_letter_code
_entity_poly.pdbx_strand_id
1 'polypeptide(L)'
;MFFERYIKDPLQFAWSDPKKIFVGGVFQLISIGGIISGLLIMFASVIPSLLDIAPELALFTSLGGILVGFIVATIGVVFTAFIYGYYMKVIENTLDGSFELPEWEDFKGLLSKGAHFFLGIFILQLIFGIISLIITAPFVILLLLNDNNSNVLLFNMFINLVSFVLSAIETLYITLATINFVDKKEFIGFFDLKEVISKISIEYVLVIVAVALVSILVVIPVIIILLIPVMIGIFTQNVFLMIAIALIVLAMPFLQMFLTVFGYRSYSNYYLSKKESILEENTGSENNE
;
A
#
# COMPACT_ATOMS: atom_id res chain seq x y z
N MET A 1 4.07 -12.79 -24.76
CA MET A 1 4.34 -13.33 -23.40
C MET A 1 4.10 -12.31 -22.30
N PHE A 2 4.60 -11.07 -22.40
CA PHE A 2 4.45 -10.04 -21.35
C PHE A 2 3.01 -9.89 -20.82
N PHE A 3 2.03 -9.64 -21.70
CA PHE A 3 0.63 -9.46 -21.29
C PHE A 3 0.04 -10.69 -20.62
N GLU A 4 0.33 -11.89 -21.14
CA GLU A 4 -0.15 -13.15 -20.56
C GLU A 4 0.40 -13.30 -19.12
N ARG A 5 1.73 -13.25 -18.98
CA ARG A 5 2.44 -13.53 -17.73
C ARG A 5 2.21 -12.49 -16.64
N TYR A 6 2.10 -11.21 -17.00
CA TYR A 6 2.08 -10.12 -16.02
C TYR A 6 0.72 -9.44 -15.87
N ILE A 7 -0.25 -9.70 -16.76
CA ILE A 7 -1.57 -9.07 -16.70
C ILE A 7 -2.69 -10.09 -16.66
N LYS A 8 -2.81 -10.93 -17.69
CA LYS A 8 -3.94 -11.86 -17.82
C LYS A 8 -3.89 -12.95 -16.75
N ASP A 9 -2.77 -13.65 -16.60
CA ASP A 9 -2.67 -14.73 -15.61
C ASP A 9 -2.80 -14.19 -14.18
N PRO A 10 -2.17 -13.06 -13.80
CA PRO A 10 -2.38 -12.46 -12.48
C PRO A 10 -3.82 -12.01 -12.22
N LEU A 11 -4.54 -11.49 -13.22
CA LEU A 11 -5.96 -11.15 -13.08
C LEU A 11 -6.82 -12.40 -12.89
N GLN A 12 -6.57 -13.45 -13.67
CA GLN A 12 -7.26 -14.74 -13.51
C GLN A 12 -6.98 -15.35 -12.14
N PHE A 13 -5.74 -15.27 -11.67
CA PHE A 13 -5.35 -15.71 -10.33
C PHE A 13 -6.11 -14.93 -9.25
N ALA A 14 -6.16 -13.60 -9.32
CA ALA A 14 -6.88 -12.78 -8.35
C ALA A 14 -8.40 -13.04 -8.38
N TRP A 15 -8.96 -13.43 -9.52
CA TRP A 15 -10.38 -13.74 -9.69
C TRP A 15 -10.74 -15.23 -9.45
N SER A 16 -9.73 -16.09 -9.26
CA SER A 16 -9.91 -17.55 -9.19
C SER A 16 -10.83 -17.99 -8.04
N ASP A 17 -10.78 -17.27 -6.91
CA ASP A 17 -11.63 -17.51 -5.75
C ASP A 17 -12.12 -16.17 -5.14
N PRO A 18 -13.28 -15.66 -5.59
CA PRO A 18 -13.85 -14.42 -5.10
C PRO A 18 -14.17 -14.45 -3.60
N LYS A 19 -14.40 -15.63 -3.00
CA LYS A 19 -14.69 -15.75 -1.57
C LYS A 19 -13.47 -15.36 -0.74
N LYS A 20 -12.27 -15.79 -1.16
CA LYS A 20 -11.01 -15.42 -0.49
C LYS A 20 -10.74 -13.92 -0.59
N ILE A 21 -11.00 -13.33 -1.75
CA ILE A 21 -10.90 -11.87 -1.94
C ILE A 21 -11.92 -11.12 -1.08
N PHE A 22 -13.15 -11.62 -0.98
CA PHE A 22 -14.19 -11.04 -0.14
C PHE A 22 -13.80 -11.02 1.34
N VAL A 23 -13.30 -12.14 1.88
CA VAL A 23 -12.82 -12.20 3.27
C VAL A 23 -11.69 -11.19 3.51
N GLY A 24 -10.74 -11.10 2.58
CA GLY A 24 -9.69 -10.08 2.63
C GLY A 24 -10.22 -8.65 2.60
N GLY A 25 -11.23 -8.37 1.77
CA GLY A 25 -11.91 -7.08 1.72
C GLY A 25 -12.61 -6.71 3.03
N VAL A 26 -13.21 -7.68 3.73
CA VAL A 26 -13.79 -7.47 5.07
C VAL A 26 -12.69 -7.12 6.08
N PHE A 27 -11.56 -7.83 6.08
CA PHE A 27 -10.43 -7.50 6.94
C PHE A 27 -9.84 -6.12 6.61
N GLN A 28 -9.74 -5.77 5.34
CA GLN A 28 -9.27 -4.45 4.88
C GLN A 28 -10.22 -3.34 5.35
N LEU A 29 -11.54 -3.58 5.31
CA LEU A 29 -12.54 -2.66 5.83
C LEU A 29 -12.40 -2.46 7.35
N ILE A 30 -12.25 -3.53 8.12
CA ILE A 30 -12.03 -3.45 9.58
C ILE A 30 -10.71 -2.73 9.87
N SER A 31 -9.67 -2.99 9.09
CA SER A 31 -8.35 -2.38 9.23
C SER A 31 -8.41 -0.86 9.03
N ILE A 32 -8.84 -0.41 7.85
CA ILE A 32 -8.94 1.02 7.52
C ILE A 32 -9.94 1.71 8.44
N GLY A 33 -11.11 1.10 8.65
CA GLY A 33 -12.16 1.64 9.51
C GLY A 33 -11.69 1.81 10.96
N GLY A 34 -10.99 0.81 11.51
CA GLY A 34 -10.42 0.86 12.86
C GLY A 34 -9.34 1.94 12.99
N ILE A 35 -8.42 2.04 12.04
CA ILE A 35 -7.37 3.07 12.07
C ILE A 35 -7.99 4.47 11.99
N ILE A 36 -8.85 4.73 11.00
CA ILE A 36 -9.45 6.06 10.79
C ILE A 36 -10.34 6.43 11.98
N SER A 37 -11.24 5.55 12.42
CA SER A 37 -12.13 5.85 13.54
C SER A 37 -11.35 6.06 14.84
N GLY A 38 -10.32 5.25 15.10
CA GLY A 38 -9.46 5.43 16.27
C GLY A 38 -8.74 6.77 16.26
N LEU A 39 -8.14 7.16 15.13
CA LEU A 39 -7.51 8.48 14.96
C LEU A 39 -8.51 9.63 15.14
N LEU A 40 -9.72 9.51 14.58
CA LEU A 40 -10.77 10.53 14.74
C LEU A 40 -11.23 10.66 16.19
N ILE A 41 -11.39 9.56 16.92
CA ILE A 41 -11.74 9.58 18.35
C ILE A 41 -10.64 10.28 19.15
N MET A 42 -9.36 9.94 18.90
CA MET A 42 -8.24 10.60 19.57
C MET A 42 -8.24 12.10 19.28
N PHE A 43 -8.37 12.50 18.01
CA PHE A 43 -8.40 13.91 17.63
C PHE A 43 -9.57 14.66 18.26
N ALA A 44 -10.79 14.11 18.15
CA ALA A 44 -12.00 14.71 18.70
C ALA A 44 -11.92 14.86 20.23
N SER A 45 -11.27 13.91 20.91
CA SER A 45 -11.13 13.94 22.35
C SER A 45 -10.27 15.09 22.88
N VAL A 46 -9.35 15.62 22.07
CA VAL A 46 -8.44 16.70 22.47
C VAL A 46 -9.05 18.09 22.23
N ILE A 47 -10.12 18.20 21.43
CA ILE A 47 -10.79 19.47 21.10
C ILE A 47 -11.24 20.24 22.35
N PRO A 48 -11.92 19.64 23.35
CA PRO A 48 -12.35 20.37 24.54
C PRO A 48 -11.18 20.99 25.31
N SER A 49 -10.05 20.28 25.41
CA SER A 49 -8.84 20.80 26.05
C SER A 49 -8.16 21.92 25.26
N LEU A 50 -8.18 21.87 23.93
CA LEU A 50 -7.60 22.92 23.08
C LEU A 50 -8.43 24.21 23.06
N LEU A 51 -9.75 24.09 23.20
CA LEU A 51 -10.69 25.21 23.13
C LEU A 51 -11.16 25.71 24.51
N ASP A 52 -10.57 25.19 25.60
CA ASP A 52 -10.94 25.50 26.98
C ASP A 52 -12.44 25.28 27.28
N ILE A 53 -13.03 24.25 26.67
CA ILE A 53 -14.44 23.88 26.85
C ILE A 53 -14.53 22.92 28.03
N ALA A 54 -15.25 23.33 29.09
CA ALA A 54 -15.44 22.54 30.31
C ALA A 54 -14.12 22.03 30.94
N PRO A 55 -13.21 22.95 31.35
CA PRO A 55 -11.83 22.64 31.74
C PRO A 55 -11.70 21.62 32.88
N GLU A 56 -12.66 21.59 33.80
CA GLU A 56 -12.67 20.66 34.94
C GLU A 56 -12.83 19.19 34.52
N LEU A 57 -13.53 18.92 33.40
CA LEU A 57 -13.72 17.58 32.85
C LEU A 57 -12.83 17.30 31.63
N ALA A 58 -12.35 18.36 30.97
CA ALA A 58 -11.64 18.27 29.69
C ALA A 58 -10.45 17.32 29.75
N LEU A 59 -9.62 17.37 30.79
CA LEU A 59 -8.45 16.50 30.91
C LEU A 59 -8.85 15.02 30.99
N PHE A 60 -9.85 14.69 31.81
CA PHE A 60 -10.32 13.31 31.97
C PHE A 60 -10.97 12.78 30.69
N THR A 61 -11.80 13.58 30.02
CA THR A 61 -12.43 13.20 28.75
C THR A 61 -11.41 13.05 27.62
N SER A 62 -10.39 13.91 27.59
CA SER A 62 -9.30 13.83 26.61
C SER A 62 -8.47 12.56 26.79
N LEU A 63 -8.02 12.25 28.01
CA LEU A 63 -7.25 11.03 28.27
C LEU A 63 -8.06 9.76 27.99
N GLY A 64 -9.33 9.74 28.41
CA GLY A 64 -10.24 8.63 28.14
C GLY A 64 -10.47 8.42 26.65
N GLY A 65 -10.73 9.49 25.91
CA GLY A 65 -10.92 9.43 24.45
C GLY A 65 -9.64 9.05 23.70
N ILE A 66 -8.47 9.54 24.12
CA ILE A 66 -7.17 9.13 23.56
C ILE A 66 -6.98 7.62 23.74
N LEU A 67 -7.21 7.09 24.95
CA LEU A 67 -7.08 5.66 25.24
C LEU A 67 -8.04 4.81 24.39
N VAL A 68 -9.31 5.20 24.31
CA VAL A 68 -10.31 4.49 23.49
C VAL A 68 -9.91 4.52 22.01
N GLY A 69 -9.55 5.69 21.49
CA GLY A 69 -9.13 5.84 20.10
C GLY A 69 -7.86 5.05 19.79
N PHE A 70 -6.89 4.99 20.70
CA PHE A 70 -5.68 4.17 20.57
C PHE A 70 -6.02 2.67 20.49
N ILE A 71 -6.92 2.17 21.35
CA ILE A 71 -7.36 0.77 21.32
C ILE A 71 -8.04 0.44 19.98
N VAL A 72 -8.95 1.30 19.52
CA VAL A 72 -9.67 1.11 18.24
C VAL A 72 -8.69 1.13 17.06
N ALA A 73 -7.74 2.06 17.04
CA ALA A 73 -6.70 2.12 16.02
C ALA A 73 -5.81 0.86 16.05
N THR A 74 -5.46 0.36 17.23
CA THR A 74 -4.64 -0.85 17.40
C THR A 74 -5.33 -2.07 16.81
N ILE A 75 -6.64 -2.22 16.97
CA ILE A 75 -7.42 -3.28 16.31
C ILE A 75 -7.23 -3.18 14.79
N GLY A 76 -7.36 -1.98 14.23
CA GLY A 76 -7.17 -1.74 12.80
C GLY A 76 -5.78 -2.15 12.30
N VAL A 77 -4.73 -1.82 13.06
CA VAL A 77 -3.33 -2.20 12.78
C VAL A 77 -3.13 -3.72 12.84
N VAL A 78 -3.75 -4.42 13.81
CA VAL A 78 -3.69 -5.88 13.90
C VAL A 78 -4.29 -6.52 12.64
N PHE A 79 -5.43 -6.02 12.14
CA PHE A 79 -5.99 -6.49 10.88
C PHE A 79 -5.09 -6.16 9.67
N THR A 80 -4.38 -5.02 9.67
CA THR A 80 -3.37 -4.74 8.64
C THR A 80 -2.31 -5.85 8.60
N ALA A 81 -1.79 -6.24 9.77
CA ALA A 81 -0.80 -7.29 9.87
C ALA A 81 -1.35 -8.63 9.34
N PHE A 82 -2.58 -9.01 9.66
CA PHE A 82 -3.20 -10.23 9.10
C PHE A 82 -3.23 -10.24 7.56
N ILE A 83 -3.63 -9.13 6.96
CA ILE A 83 -3.73 -8.97 5.51
C ILE A 83 -2.34 -9.04 4.86
N TYR A 84 -1.35 -8.42 5.50
CA TYR A 84 0.04 -8.47 5.05
C TYR A 84 0.60 -9.90 5.10
N GLY A 85 0.26 -10.68 6.12
CA GLY A 85 0.59 -12.10 6.17
C GLY A 85 -0.02 -12.89 5.00
N TYR A 86 -1.23 -12.53 4.58
CA TYR A 86 -1.86 -13.13 3.41
C TYR A 86 -1.13 -12.74 2.11
N TYR A 87 -0.74 -11.48 1.95
CA TYR A 87 0.06 -11.04 0.80
C TYR A 87 1.40 -11.77 0.72
N MET A 88 2.05 -12.04 1.85
CA MET A 88 3.24 -12.89 1.87
C MET A 88 2.96 -14.28 1.32
N LYS A 89 1.86 -14.94 1.74
CA LYS A 89 1.49 -16.25 1.18
C LYS A 89 1.19 -16.17 -0.32
N VAL A 90 0.63 -15.08 -0.82
CA VAL A 90 0.43 -14.88 -2.28
C VAL A 90 1.77 -14.85 -3.01
N ILE A 91 2.76 -14.14 -2.46
CA ILE A 91 4.11 -14.09 -3.02
C ILE A 91 4.76 -15.48 -2.95
N GLU A 92 4.74 -16.13 -1.78
CA GLU A 92 5.26 -17.50 -1.58
C GLU A 92 4.68 -18.49 -2.58
N ASN A 93 3.34 -18.56 -2.69
CA ASN A 93 2.66 -19.42 -3.67
C ASN A 93 3.09 -19.11 -5.10
N THR A 94 3.36 -17.84 -5.42
CA THR A 94 3.85 -17.46 -6.75
C THR A 94 5.27 -17.94 -6.98
N LEU A 95 6.17 -17.73 -6.03
CA LEU A 95 7.55 -18.18 -6.10
C LEU A 95 7.66 -19.72 -6.19
N ASP A 96 6.74 -20.43 -5.55
CA ASP A 96 6.63 -21.90 -5.60
C ASP A 96 5.89 -22.42 -6.84
N GLY A 97 5.41 -21.55 -7.73
CA GLY A 97 4.73 -21.93 -8.97
C GLY A 97 3.27 -22.38 -8.81
N SER A 98 2.66 -22.19 -7.64
CA SER A 98 1.24 -22.47 -7.40
C SER A 98 0.33 -21.45 -8.09
N PHE A 99 -0.81 -21.93 -8.62
CA PHE A 99 -1.86 -21.09 -9.23
C PHE A 99 -3.08 -20.92 -8.33
N GLU A 100 -3.00 -21.32 -7.06
CA GLU A 100 -4.10 -21.23 -6.11
C GLU A 100 -3.90 -20.08 -5.12
N LEU A 101 -4.99 -19.35 -4.85
CA LEU A 101 -5.02 -18.31 -3.80
C LEU A 101 -4.83 -18.96 -2.42
N PRO A 102 -4.02 -18.36 -1.52
CA PRO A 102 -3.82 -18.88 -0.18
C PRO A 102 -5.12 -18.99 0.62
N GLU A 103 -5.17 -19.94 1.55
CA GLU A 103 -6.29 -20.02 2.50
C GLU A 103 -6.13 -19.02 3.65
N TRP A 104 -7.27 -18.51 4.14
CA TRP A 104 -7.38 -17.72 5.37
C TRP A 104 -7.32 -18.61 6.63
N GLU A 105 -6.37 -19.53 6.63
CA GLU A 105 -6.08 -20.47 7.70
C GLU A 105 -4.75 -20.14 8.36
N ASP A 106 -4.56 -20.69 9.57
CA ASP A 106 -3.42 -20.39 10.44
C ASP A 106 -3.26 -18.88 10.70
N PHE A 107 -4.25 -18.32 11.41
CA PHE A 107 -4.25 -16.93 11.85
C PHE A 107 -2.95 -16.55 12.59
N LYS A 108 -2.41 -17.43 13.43
CA LYS A 108 -1.17 -17.16 14.15
C LYS A 108 0.00 -16.99 13.18
N GLY A 109 0.14 -17.88 12.20
CA GLY A 109 1.17 -17.78 11.16
C GLY A 109 1.01 -16.53 10.31
N LEU A 110 -0.22 -16.21 9.87
CA LEU A 110 -0.53 -14.99 9.12
C LEU A 110 -0.15 -13.73 9.91
N LEU A 111 -0.56 -13.63 11.18
CA LEU A 111 -0.23 -12.49 12.02
C LEU A 111 1.28 -12.34 12.22
N SER A 112 1.98 -13.46 12.49
CA SER A 112 3.44 -13.43 12.68
C SER A 112 4.16 -12.98 11.42
N LYS A 113 3.91 -13.64 10.28
CA LYS A 113 4.51 -13.27 8.98
C LYS A 113 4.18 -11.82 8.62
N GLY A 114 2.91 -11.46 8.76
CA GLY A 114 2.41 -10.14 8.46
C GLY A 114 2.95 -9.03 9.35
N ALA A 115 3.20 -9.29 10.64
CA ALA A 115 3.84 -8.33 11.53
C ALA A 115 5.30 -8.06 11.12
N HIS A 116 6.05 -9.10 10.73
CA HIS A 116 7.42 -8.93 10.22
C HIS A 116 7.40 -8.14 8.90
N PHE A 117 6.47 -8.46 8.00
CA PHE A 117 6.30 -7.72 6.75
C PHE A 117 5.92 -6.26 6.98
N PHE A 118 4.94 -6.01 7.84
CA PHE A 118 4.49 -4.67 8.21
C PHE A 118 5.63 -3.84 8.80
N LEU A 119 6.41 -4.44 9.72
CA LEU A 119 7.56 -3.79 10.33
C LEU A 119 8.68 -3.52 9.30
N GLY A 120 8.93 -4.45 8.37
CA GLY A 120 9.89 -4.28 7.28
C GLY A 120 9.53 -3.12 6.35
N ILE A 121 8.28 -3.08 5.87
CA ILE A 121 7.76 -1.94 5.07
C ILE A 121 7.86 -0.65 5.88
N PHE A 122 7.44 -0.65 7.15
CA PHE A 122 7.47 0.54 7.99
C PHE A 122 8.89 1.11 8.12
N ILE A 123 9.90 0.27 8.34
CA ILE A 123 11.30 0.72 8.40
C ILE A 123 11.76 1.26 7.04
N LEU A 124 11.44 0.59 5.93
CA LEU A 124 11.77 1.08 4.59
C LEU A 124 11.13 2.45 4.32
N GLN A 125 9.85 2.61 4.64
CA GLN A 125 9.11 3.86 4.54
C GLN A 125 9.78 4.98 5.36
N LEU A 126 10.24 4.69 6.59
CA LEU A 126 11.00 5.65 7.39
C LEU A 126 12.33 6.03 6.73
N ILE A 127 13.08 5.06 6.19
CA ILE A 127 14.36 5.33 5.51
C ILE A 127 14.15 6.23 4.30
N PHE A 128 13.21 5.89 3.41
CA PHE A 128 12.89 6.71 2.24
C PHE A 128 12.32 8.08 2.63
N GLY A 129 11.51 8.14 3.69
CA GLY A 129 11.01 9.40 4.24
C GLY A 129 12.13 10.32 4.72
N ILE A 130 13.13 9.78 5.44
CA ILE A 130 14.31 10.53 5.88
C ILE A 130 15.14 11.00 4.68
N ILE A 131 15.37 10.14 3.69
CA ILE A 131 16.08 10.51 2.46
C ILE A 131 15.35 11.66 1.74
N SER A 132 14.03 11.54 1.60
CA SER A 132 13.19 12.56 0.98
C SER A 132 13.26 13.89 1.72
N LEU A 133 13.19 13.87 3.06
CA LEU A 133 13.34 15.05 3.89
C LEU A 133 14.72 15.72 3.69
N ILE A 134 15.81 14.95 3.72
CA ILE A 134 17.17 15.48 3.55
C ILE A 134 17.34 16.13 2.16
N ILE A 135 16.83 15.49 1.11
CA ILE A 135 16.96 15.99 -0.27
C ILE A 135 16.11 17.25 -0.49
N THR A 136 14.90 17.30 0.08
CA THR A 136 13.97 18.41 -0.12
C THR A 136 14.21 19.59 0.82
N ALA A 137 14.82 19.37 1.99
CA ALA A 137 15.04 20.40 3.01
C ALA A 137 15.74 21.67 2.51
N PRO A 138 16.82 21.64 1.70
CA PRO A 138 17.46 22.85 1.20
C PRO A 138 16.50 23.74 0.40
N PHE A 139 15.62 23.15 -0.40
CA PHE A 139 14.66 23.88 -1.21
C PHE A 139 13.54 24.49 -0.37
N VAL A 140 13.09 23.78 0.66
CA VAL A 140 12.11 24.30 1.62
C VAL A 140 12.69 25.46 2.42
N ILE A 141 13.94 25.35 2.89
CA ILE A 141 14.63 26.43 3.60
C ILE A 141 14.79 27.67 2.70
N LEU A 142 15.20 27.49 1.45
CA LEU A 142 15.31 28.59 0.49
C LEU A 142 13.96 29.27 0.21
N LEU A 143 12.87 28.50 0.17
CA LEU A 143 11.52 29.03 -0.01
C LEU A 143 11.06 29.84 1.21
N LEU A 144 11.38 29.39 2.42
CA LEU A 144 11.07 30.13 3.67
C LEU A 144 11.86 31.43 3.82
N LEU A 145 13.06 31.51 3.23
CA LEU A 145 13.93 32.69 3.31
C LEU A 145 13.68 33.72 2.19
N ASN A 146 12.81 33.42 1.21
CA ASN A 146 12.62 34.24 0.02
C ASN A 146 11.18 34.76 -0.08
N ASP A 147 10.98 36.04 0.26
CA ASP A 147 9.66 36.70 0.25
C ASP A 147 9.14 37.07 -1.15
N ASN A 148 9.92 36.82 -2.22
CA ASN A 148 9.50 37.14 -3.58
C ASN A 148 8.57 36.06 -4.15
N ASN A 149 7.29 36.40 -4.27
CA ASN A 149 6.21 35.55 -4.82
C ASN A 149 6.51 34.93 -6.20
N SER A 150 7.36 35.55 -7.02
CA SER A 150 7.74 35.01 -8.34
C SER A 150 8.64 33.76 -8.26
N ASN A 151 9.45 33.63 -7.21
CA ASN A 151 10.35 32.48 -7.03
C ASN A 151 9.65 31.29 -6.35
N VAL A 152 8.60 31.55 -5.58
CA VAL A 152 7.84 30.53 -4.82
C VAL A 152 7.25 29.45 -5.72
N LEU A 153 6.67 29.83 -6.87
CA LEU A 153 6.09 28.87 -7.82
C LEU A 153 7.17 27.94 -8.39
N LEU A 154 8.32 28.48 -8.80
CA LEU A 154 9.41 27.72 -9.40
C LEU A 154 10.00 26.73 -8.38
N PHE A 155 10.26 27.18 -7.16
CA PHE A 155 10.74 26.31 -6.08
C PHE A 155 9.74 25.21 -5.73
N ASN A 156 8.45 25.51 -5.66
CA ASN A 156 7.41 24.51 -5.43
C ASN A 156 7.34 23.47 -6.57
N MET A 157 7.41 23.90 -7.82
CA MET A 157 7.48 22.97 -8.97
C MET A 157 8.69 22.04 -8.87
N PHE A 158 9.85 22.58 -8.47
CA PHE A 158 11.06 21.77 -8.30
C PHE A 158 10.94 20.76 -7.15
N ILE A 159 10.44 21.18 -5.99
CA ILE A 159 10.20 20.29 -4.83
C ILE A 159 9.24 19.16 -5.22
N ASN A 160 8.16 19.47 -5.93
CA ASN A 160 7.20 18.47 -6.39
C ASN A 160 7.82 17.48 -7.39
N LEU A 161 8.64 17.97 -8.33
CA LEU A 161 9.34 17.11 -9.28
C LEU A 161 10.32 16.16 -8.57
N VAL A 162 11.11 16.67 -7.63
CA VAL A 162 12.04 15.86 -6.82
C VAL A 162 11.27 14.83 -6.00
N SER A 163 10.18 15.24 -5.34
CA SER A 163 9.34 14.33 -4.55
C SER A 163 8.72 13.23 -5.41
N PHE A 164 8.29 13.56 -6.63
CA PHE A 164 7.79 12.59 -7.60
C PHE A 164 8.86 11.56 -7.99
N VAL A 165 10.07 12.01 -8.32
CA VAL A 165 11.18 11.11 -8.66
C VAL A 165 11.54 10.19 -7.50
N LEU A 166 11.59 10.72 -6.27
CA LEU A 166 11.87 9.93 -5.08
C LEU A 166 10.78 8.88 -4.81
N SER A 167 9.51 9.26 -4.93
CA SER A 167 8.38 8.34 -4.79
C SER A 167 8.41 7.23 -5.85
N ALA A 168 8.81 7.54 -7.08
CA ALA A 168 8.98 6.54 -8.13
C ALA A 168 10.11 5.54 -7.79
N ILE A 169 11.26 6.02 -7.32
CA ILE A 169 12.38 5.18 -6.88
C ILE A 169 11.98 4.30 -5.69
N GLU A 170 11.30 4.89 -4.71
CA GLU A 170 10.78 4.19 -3.54
C GLU A 170 9.84 3.05 -3.95
N THR A 171 8.88 3.33 -4.83
CA THR A 171 7.90 2.34 -5.31
C THR A 171 8.58 1.16 -6.02
N LEU A 172 9.56 1.47 -6.88
CA LEU A 172 10.36 0.46 -7.58
C LEU A 172 11.08 -0.45 -6.57
N TYR A 173 11.73 0.15 -5.58
CA TYR A 173 12.52 -0.57 -4.59
C TYR A 173 11.66 -1.40 -3.64
N ILE A 174 10.67 -0.80 -2.96
CA ILE A 174 9.89 -1.45 -1.90
C ILE A 174 9.19 -2.71 -2.41
N THR A 175 8.67 -2.67 -3.63
CA THR A 175 7.97 -3.80 -4.24
C THR A 175 8.89 -4.99 -4.47
N LEU A 176 10.10 -4.79 -5.02
CA LEU A 176 11.09 -5.88 -5.16
C LEU A 176 11.69 -6.30 -3.83
N ALA A 177 11.96 -5.37 -2.93
CA ALA A 177 12.48 -5.65 -1.59
C ALA A 177 11.52 -6.56 -0.80
N THR A 178 10.22 -6.33 -0.94
CA THR A 178 9.17 -7.18 -0.38
C THR A 178 9.25 -8.61 -0.90
N ILE A 179 9.40 -8.78 -2.21
CA ILE A 179 9.46 -10.13 -2.82
C ILE A 179 10.77 -10.81 -2.43
N ASN A 180 11.90 -10.08 -2.44
CA ASN A 180 13.20 -10.56 -2.03
C ASN A 180 13.23 -11.02 -0.57
N PHE A 181 12.52 -10.31 0.32
CA PHE A 181 12.32 -10.72 1.71
C PHE A 181 11.65 -12.09 1.81
N VAL A 182 10.56 -12.34 1.08
CA VAL A 182 9.90 -13.66 1.17
C VAL A 182 10.70 -14.76 0.44
N ASP A 183 11.36 -14.43 -0.67
CA ASP A 183 12.25 -15.37 -1.39
C ASP A 183 13.42 -15.84 -0.51
N LYS A 184 14.07 -14.92 0.21
CA LYS A 184 15.17 -15.24 1.13
C LYS A 184 14.72 -15.84 2.46
N LYS A 185 13.44 -15.66 2.84
CA LYS A 185 12.88 -16.06 4.15
C LYS A 185 13.60 -15.43 5.36
N GLU A 186 14.27 -14.30 5.15
CA GLU A 186 15.04 -13.59 6.17
C GLU A 186 14.71 -12.09 6.16
N PHE A 187 14.54 -11.49 7.33
CA PHE A 187 14.20 -10.06 7.47
C PHE A 187 15.22 -9.12 6.78
N ILE A 188 16.50 -9.51 6.74
CA ILE A 188 17.54 -8.74 6.06
C ILE A 188 17.30 -8.64 4.54
N GLY A 189 16.48 -9.53 3.97
CA GLY A 189 16.12 -9.51 2.54
C GLY A 189 15.44 -8.20 2.10
N PHE A 190 14.79 -7.46 2.98
CA PHE A 190 14.29 -6.11 2.66
C PHE A 190 15.39 -5.12 2.30
N PHE A 191 16.58 -5.30 2.88
CA PHE A 191 17.68 -4.34 2.85
C PHE A 191 18.85 -4.81 1.98
N ASP A 192 18.66 -5.91 1.23
CA ASP A 192 19.66 -6.37 0.26
C ASP A 192 19.65 -5.47 -0.98
N LEU A 193 20.23 -4.27 -0.82
CA LEU A 193 20.26 -3.23 -1.84
C LEU A 193 20.84 -3.75 -3.16
N LYS A 194 21.95 -4.50 -3.09
CA LYS A 194 22.63 -5.02 -4.27
C LYS A 194 21.71 -5.94 -5.06
N GLU A 195 21.09 -6.91 -4.39
CA GLU A 195 20.23 -7.87 -5.06
C GLU A 195 18.95 -7.23 -5.59
N VAL A 196 18.29 -6.38 -4.79
CA VAL A 196 17.06 -5.70 -5.19
C VAL A 196 17.29 -4.77 -6.38
N ILE A 197 18.33 -3.94 -6.33
CA ILE A 197 18.66 -2.99 -7.41
C ILE A 197 19.07 -3.72 -8.69
N SER A 198 19.81 -4.84 -8.59
CA SER A 198 20.20 -5.63 -9.76
C SER A 198 19.01 -6.18 -10.56
N LYS A 199 17.85 -6.34 -9.91
CA LYS A 199 16.62 -6.81 -10.53
C LYS A 199 15.76 -5.66 -11.07
N ILE A 200 16.12 -4.39 -10.88
CA ILE A 200 15.41 -3.27 -11.50
C ILE A 200 15.80 -3.20 -12.98
N SER A 201 14.86 -3.47 -13.88
CA SER A 201 15.05 -3.33 -15.33
C SER A 201 13.93 -2.50 -15.96
N ILE A 202 14.10 -2.09 -17.23
CA ILE A 202 13.03 -1.42 -17.98
C ILE A 202 11.77 -2.28 -18.07
N GLU A 203 11.91 -3.61 -18.17
CA GLU A 203 10.79 -4.55 -18.15
C GLU A 203 10.04 -4.47 -16.82
N TYR A 204 10.74 -4.38 -15.69
CA TYR A 204 10.12 -4.20 -14.38
C TYR A 204 9.28 -2.92 -14.31
N VAL A 205 9.84 -1.82 -14.80
CA VAL A 205 9.14 -0.53 -14.86
C VAL A 205 7.87 -0.67 -15.70
N LEU A 206 7.94 -1.34 -16.85
CA LEU A 206 6.77 -1.63 -17.68
C LEU A 206 5.73 -2.49 -16.96
N VAL A 207 6.14 -3.47 -16.14
CA VAL A 207 5.21 -4.28 -15.32
C VAL A 207 4.48 -3.40 -14.31
N ILE A 208 5.18 -2.53 -13.58
CA ILE A 208 4.53 -1.60 -12.63
C ILE A 208 3.54 -0.70 -13.36
N VAL A 209 3.94 -0.08 -14.47
CA VAL A 209 3.08 0.81 -15.25
C VAL A 209 1.85 0.06 -15.77
N ALA A 210 2.02 -1.16 -16.28
CA ALA A 210 0.91 -1.96 -16.78
C ALA A 210 -0.06 -2.36 -15.66
N VAL A 211 0.45 -2.78 -14.50
CA VAL A 211 -0.38 -3.06 -13.31
C VAL A 211 -1.15 -1.81 -12.85
N ALA A 212 -0.50 -0.64 -12.83
CA ALA A 212 -1.14 0.62 -12.48
C ALA A 212 -2.25 1.01 -13.48
N LEU A 213 -1.99 0.90 -14.79
CA LEU A 213 -2.98 1.19 -15.82
C LEU A 213 -4.19 0.26 -15.74
N VAL A 214 -3.97 -1.05 -15.56
CA VAL A 214 -5.06 -2.01 -15.37
C VAL A 214 -5.83 -1.72 -14.09
N SER A 215 -5.14 -1.40 -13.00
CA SER A 215 -5.79 -1.00 -11.75
C SER A 215 -6.70 0.21 -11.93
N ILE A 216 -6.23 1.25 -12.63
CA ILE A 216 -7.04 2.43 -12.98
C ILE A 216 -8.26 2.03 -13.82
N LEU A 217 -8.06 1.18 -14.84
CA LEU A 217 -9.16 0.71 -15.71
C LEU A 217 -10.22 -0.10 -14.96
N VAL A 218 -9.85 -0.83 -13.90
CA VAL A 218 -10.81 -1.55 -13.05
C VAL A 218 -11.51 -0.60 -12.07
N VAL A 219 -10.79 0.39 -11.53
CA VAL A 219 -11.32 1.35 -10.55
C VAL A 219 -12.31 2.33 -11.17
N ILE A 220 -12.02 2.86 -12.37
CA ILE A 220 -12.85 3.89 -13.01
C ILE A 220 -14.32 3.47 -13.14
N PRO A 221 -14.67 2.30 -13.72
CA PRO A 221 -16.06 1.86 -13.82
C PRO A 221 -16.75 1.75 -12.47
N VAL A 222 -16.06 1.25 -11.45
CA VAL A 222 -16.59 1.13 -10.07
C VAL A 222 -16.92 2.52 -9.53
N ILE A 223 -16.01 3.48 -9.65
CA ILE A 223 -16.25 4.86 -9.22
C ILE A 223 -17.42 5.48 -10.00
N ILE A 224 -17.49 5.34 -11.32
CA ILE A 224 -18.57 5.90 -12.14
C ILE A 224 -19.93 5.34 -11.68
N ILE A 225 -20.04 4.03 -11.48
CA ILE A 225 -21.26 3.38 -11.00
C ILE A 225 -21.66 3.93 -9.63
N LEU A 226 -20.69 4.09 -8.73
CA LEU A 226 -20.94 4.57 -7.37
C LEU A 226 -21.22 6.08 -7.28
N LEU A 227 -20.82 6.86 -8.29
CA LEU A 227 -21.15 8.29 -8.39
C LEU A 227 -22.60 8.53 -8.81
N ILE A 228 -23.26 7.59 -9.49
CA ILE A 228 -24.67 7.75 -9.92
C ILE A 228 -25.59 8.00 -8.70
N PRO A 229 -25.57 7.18 -7.63
CA PRO A 229 -26.34 7.44 -6.41
C PRO A 229 -25.95 8.75 -5.71
N VAL A 230 -24.67 9.17 -5.76
CA VAL A 230 -24.22 10.46 -5.18
C VAL A 230 -24.90 11.61 -5.90
N MET A 231 -24.88 11.60 -7.24
CA MET A 231 -25.52 12.62 -8.06
C MET A 231 -27.03 12.67 -7.81
N ILE A 232 -27.71 11.52 -7.75
CA ILE A 232 -29.14 11.47 -7.41
C ILE A 232 -29.38 12.03 -6.00
N GLY A 233 -28.54 11.67 -5.02
CA GLY A 233 -28.66 12.10 -3.63
C GLY A 233 -28.50 13.62 -3.44
N ILE A 234 -27.60 14.25 -4.18
CA ILE A 234 -27.42 15.72 -4.16
C ILE A 234 -28.71 16.45 -4.56
N PHE A 235 -29.47 15.92 -5.53
CA PHE A 235 -30.67 16.56 -6.05
C PHE A 235 -31.98 16.11 -5.38
N THR A 236 -31.96 15.03 -4.62
CA THR A 236 -33.19 14.43 -4.04
C THR A 236 -33.24 14.60 -2.52
N GLN A 237 -32.42 13.89 -1.76
CA GLN A 237 -32.39 13.90 -0.30
C GLN A 237 -31.02 13.47 0.25
N ASN A 238 -30.63 14.08 1.38
CA ASN A 238 -29.38 13.78 2.10
C ASN A 238 -29.23 12.29 2.48
N VAL A 239 -30.33 11.55 2.65
CA VAL A 239 -30.30 10.11 2.98
C VAL A 239 -29.73 9.30 1.82
N PHE A 240 -30.11 9.60 0.58
CA PHE A 240 -29.54 8.91 -0.60
C PHE A 240 -28.05 9.22 -0.77
N LEU A 241 -27.64 10.44 -0.44
CA LEU A 241 -26.23 10.82 -0.43
C LEU A 241 -25.44 10.03 0.62
N MET A 242 -25.96 9.86 1.84
CA MET A 242 -25.32 9.04 2.88
C MET A 242 -25.20 7.58 2.48
N ILE A 243 -26.25 7.00 1.88
CA ILE A 243 -26.21 5.61 1.37
C ILE A 243 -25.16 5.48 0.27
N ALA A 244 -25.07 6.45 -0.64
CA ALA A 244 -24.08 6.45 -1.72
C ALA A 244 -22.65 6.50 -1.17
N ILE A 245 -22.37 7.39 -0.22
CA ILE A 245 -21.06 7.48 0.44
C ILE A 245 -20.74 6.18 1.18
N ALA A 246 -21.71 5.60 1.90
CA ALA A 246 -21.52 4.33 2.59
C ALA A 246 -21.16 3.20 1.62
N LEU A 247 -21.83 3.10 0.47
CA LEU A 247 -21.50 2.12 -0.57
C LEU A 247 -20.09 2.32 -1.13
N ILE A 248 -19.64 3.56 -1.34
CA ILE A 248 -18.27 3.86 -1.76
C ILE A 248 -17.26 3.40 -0.72
N VAL A 249 -17.45 3.81 0.53
CA VAL A 249 -16.56 3.44 1.65
C VAL A 249 -16.50 1.92 1.82
N LEU A 250 -17.62 1.22 1.60
CA LEU A 250 -17.69 -0.23 1.68
C LEU A 250 -17.03 -0.93 0.49
N ALA A 251 -17.13 -0.40 -0.74
CA ALA A 251 -16.61 -1.07 -1.94
C ALA A 251 -15.07 -0.98 -2.08
N MET A 252 -14.47 0.14 -1.67
CA MET A 252 -13.04 0.40 -1.89
C MET A 252 -12.09 -0.63 -1.24
N PRO A 253 -12.33 -1.12 0.00
CA PRO A 253 -11.47 -2.15 0.60
C PRO A 253 -11.44 -3.47 -0.17
N PHE A 254 -12.56 -3.90 -0.77
CA PHE A 254 -12.62 -5.11 -1.60
C PHE A 254 -11.84 -4.94 -2.89
N LEU A 255 -12.00 -3.77 -3.52
CA LEU A 255 -11.26 -3.42 -4.72
C LEU A 255 -9.75 -3.33 -4.44
N GLN A 256 -9.35 -2.73 -3.32
CA GLN A 256 -7.96 -2.68 -2.88
C GLN A 256 -7.38 -4.08 -2.67
N MET A 257 -8.12 -4.97 -2.00
CA MET A 257 -7.69 -6.36 -1.79
C MET A 257 -7.44 -7.07 -3.13
N PHE A 258 -8.42 -6.99 -4.06
CA PHE A 258 -8.31 -7.59 -5.39
C PHE A 258 -7.07 -7.07 -6.15
N LEU A 259 -6.90 -5.75 -6.22
CA LEU A 259 -5.81 -5.12 -6.95
C LEU A 259 -4.44 -5.38 -6.33
N THR A 260 -4.37 -5.50 -5.00
CA THR A 260 -3.11 -5.80 -4.31
C THR A 260 -2.67 -7.24 -4.54
N VAL A 261 -3.62 -8.20 -4.53
CA VAL A 261 -3.34 -9.60 -4.90
C VAL A 261 -2.89 -9.72 -6.36
N PHE A 262 -3.60 -9.04 -7.27
CA PHE A 262 -3.21 -8.93 -8.67
C PHE A 262 -1.78 -8.38 -8.82
N GLY A 263 -1.49 -7.24 -8.17
CA GLY A 263 -0.18 -6.61 -8.23
C GLY A 263 0.94 -7.52 -7.72
N TYR A 264 0.81 -8.07 -6.51
CA TYR A 264 1.85 -8.96 -5.96
C TYR A 264 2.08 -10.19 -6.83
N ARG A 265 1.03 -10.77 -7.44
CA ARG A 265 1.19 -11.87 -8.38
C ARG A 265 1.99 -11.44 -9.62
N SER A 266 1.67 -10.30 -10.21
CA SER A 266 2.41 -9.74 -11.37
C SER A 266 3.87 -9.45 -11.05
N TYR A 267 4.13 -8.79 -9.92
CA TYR A 267 5.49 -8.43 -9.50
C TYR A 267 6.34 -9.66 -9.16
N SER A 268 5.74 -10.67 -8.53
CA SER A 268 6.41 -11.93 -8.19
C SER A 268 6.72 -12.75 -9.45
N ASN A 269 5.81 -12.78 -10.44
CA ASN A 269 6.07 -13.39 -11.74
C ASN A 269 7.26 -12.74 -12.45
N TYR A 270 7.39 -11.41 -12.37
CA TYR A 270 8.55 -10.69 -12.90
C TYR A 270 9.82 -11.07 -12.14
N TYR A 271 9.77 -11.07 -10.81
CA TYR A 271 10.92 -11.42 -9.96
C TYR A 271 11.47 -12.80 -10.30
N LEU A 272 10.59 -13.81 -10.47
CA LEU A 272 10.98 -15.16 -10.92
C LEU A 272 11.67 -15.13 -12.29
N SER A 273 11.05 -14.49 -13.28
CA SER A 273 11.63 -14.37 -14.62
C SER A 273 13.03 -13.77 -14.59
N LYS A 274 13.20 -12.72 -13.76
CA LYS A 274 14.47 -12.01 -13.68
C LYS A 274 15.52 -12.84 -12.97
N LYS A 275 15.14 -13.58 -11.91
CA LYS A 275 16.01 -14.52 -11.20
C LYS A 275 16.52 -15.63 -12.12
N GLU A 276 15.64 -16.23 -12.92
CA GLU A 276 15.98 -17.27 -13.91
C GLU A 276 16.97 -16.74 -14.96
N SER A 277 16.68 -15.58 -15.56
CA SER A 277 17.57 -15.00 -16.58
C SER A 277 18.98 -14.65 -16.07
N ILE A 278 19.10 -14.18 -14.82
CA ILE A 278 20.41 -13.90 -14.20
C ILE A 278 21.19 -15.21 -13.97
N LEU A 279 20.52 -16.30 -13.59
CA LEU A 279 21.16 -17.61 -13.39
C LEU A 279 21.65 -18.20 -14.72
N GLU A 280 20.87 -18.07 -15.78
CA GLU A 280 21.26 -18.49 -17.14
C GLU A 280 22.47 -17.71 -17.66
N GLU A 281 22.53 -16.40 -17.43
CA GLU A 281 23.65 -15.55 -17.83
C GLU A 281 24.96 -15.94 -17.13
N ASN A 282 24.89 -16.21 -15.82
CA ASN A 282 26.06 -16.64 -15.03
C ASN A 282 26.57 -18.03 -15.45
N THR A 283 25.67 -18.99 -15.66
CA THR A 283 26.04 -20.36 -16.08
C THR A 283 26.51 -20.42 -17.54
N GLY A 284 26.03 -19.54 -18.41
CA GLY A 284 26.53 -19.38 -19.78
C GLY A 284 27.92 -18.75 -19.86
N SER A 285 28.28 -17.90 -18.88
CA SER A 285 29.62 -17.31 -18.77
C SER A 285 30.67 -18.32 -18.31
N GLU A 286 30.35 -19.17 -17.33
CA GLU A 286 31.29 -20.18 -16.79
C GLU A 286 31.61 -21.30 -17.80
N ASN A 287 30.72 -21.57 -18.77
CA ASN A 287 30.94 -22.59 -19.80
C ASN A 287 31.71 -22.08 -21.03
N ASN A 288 32.01 -20.78 -21.11
CA ASN A 288 32.72 -20.15 -22.23
C ASN A 288 34.12 -19.61 -21.85
N GLU A 289 34.59 -19.87 -20.63
CA GLU A 289 35.99 -19.69 -20.19
C GLU A 289 36.76 -21.01 -20.20
#